data_AF-A0A2S6TQI0-F1
#
_entry.id   AF-A0A2S6TQI0-F1
#
_cell.length_a   1.000
_cell.length_b   1.000
_cell.length_c   1.000
_cell.angle_alpha   90.00
_cell.angle_beta   90.00
_cell.angle_gamma   90.00
#
_symmetry.space_group_name_H-M   'P 1'
#
loop_
_entity.id
_entity.type
_entity.pdbx_description
1 polymer ?
#
loop_
_entity_poly.entity_id
_entity_poly.type
_entity_poly.pdbx_seq_one_letter_code
_entity_poly.pdbx_strand_id
1 'polypeptide(L)'
;AELDAQLFMIDLNNSSAIAEMADDQTEGMSRKTLWASLYGTNPKSIGGGPNKNTYDFIFNDTAMGLVKAATIFLNGRKVVPNPVLRSDSIWDAVARDVLKARGLSSPIGSVKELPDSAYKK
;
A
#
# COMPACT_ATOMS: atom_id res chain seq x y z
N ALA A 1 -7.14 -3.30 12.98
CA ALA A 1 -6.15 -4.28 12.47
C ALA A 1 -5.40 -3.70 11.27
N GLU A 2 -6.02 -3.49 10.09
CA GLU A 2 -5.32 -2.99 8.89
C GLU A 2 -4.59 -1.65 9.11
N LEU A 3 -5.25 -0.66 9.71
CA LEU A 3 -4.61 0.64 10.02
C LEU A 3 -3.34 0.47 10.85
N ASP A 4 -3.41 -0.34 11.91
CA ASP A 4 -2.29 -0.56 12.81
C ASP A 4 -1.16 -1.33 12.12
N ALA A 5 -1.50 -2.30 11.27
CA ALA A 5 -0.52 -3.02 10.46
C ALA A 5 0.21 -2.08 9.50
N GLN A 6 -0.50 -1.18 8.82
CA GLN A 6 0.13 -0.21 7.92
C GLN A 6 0.98 0.81 8.68
N LEU A 7 0.52 1.28 9.84
CA LEU A 7 1.34 2.13 10.73
C LEU A 7 2.61 1.42 11.20
N PHE A 8 2.51 0.13 11.52
CA PHE A 8 3.66 -0.69 11.90
C PHE A 8 4.63 -0.90 10.73
N MET A 9 4.12 -1.09 9.50
CA MET A 9 4.92 -1.22 8.28
C MET A 9 5.65 0.06 7.88
N ILE A 10 5.05 1.25 8.03
CA ILE A 10 5.70 2.51 7.64
C ILE A 10 6.81 2.94 8.62
N ASP A 11 6.77 2.47 9.87
CA ASP A 11 7.85 2.71 10.83
C ASP A 11 9.03 1.79 10.52
N LEU A 12 10.07 2.40 9.96
CA LEU A 12 11.28 1.72 9.49
C LEU A 12 12.02 0.94 10.58
N ASN A 13 11.79 1.27 11.86
CA ASN A 13 12.34 0.53 13.00
C ASN A 13 11.78 -0.89 13.08
N ASN A 14 10.60 -1.13 12.52
CA ASN A 14 9.94 -2.44 12.49
C ASN A 14 10.31 -3.28 11.27
N SER A 15 11.17 -2.78 10.37
CA SER A 15 11.44 -3.43 9.09
C SER A 15 11.97 -4.86 9.21
N SER A 16 12.83 -5.15 10.19
CA SER A 16 13.29 -6.52 10.47
C SER A 16 12.18 -7.41 11.01
N ALA A 17 11.35 -6.92 11.93
CA ALA A 17 10.23 -7.68 12.49
C ALA A 17 9.18 -8.01 11.41
N ILE A 18 8.92 -7.07 10.49
CA ILE A 18 8.05 -7.32 9.33
C ILE A 18 8.63 -8.40 8.42
N ALA A 19 9.94 -8.35 8.14
CA ALA A 19 10.59 -9.36 7.32
C ALA A 19 10.57 -10.74 7.97
N GLU A 20 10.77 -10.81 9.29
CA GLU A 20 10.64 -12.04 10.08
C GLU A 20 9.21 -12.59 10.05
N MET A 21 8.19 -11.76 10.30
CA MET A 21 6.79 -12.19 10.18
C MET A 21 6.45 -12.68 8.78
N ALA A 22 7.02 -12.10 7.72
CA ALA A 22 6.82 -12.57 6.35
C ALA A 22 7.54 -13.90 6.08
N ASP A 23 8.76 -14.05 6.58
CA ASP A 23 9.59 -15.27 6.47
C ASP A 23 8.92 -16.46 7.17
N ASP A 24 8.36 -16.24 8.37
CA ASP A 24 7.64 -17.25 9.14
C ASP A 24 6.35 -17.75 8.46
N GLN A 25 5.82 -16.98 7.50
CA GLN A 25 4.55 -17.25 6.82
C GLN A 25 4.71 -17.59 5.34
N THR A 26 5.94 -17.60 4.81
CA THR A 26 6.21 -17.87 3.40
C THR A 26 7.36 -18.85 3.23
N GLU A 27 7.32 -19.62 2.15
CA GLU A 27 8.40 -20.53 1.79
C GLU A 27 9.10 -20.08 0.50
N GLY A 28 10.37 -20.46 0.33
CA GLY A 28 11.08 -20.27 -0.93
C GLY A 28 11.69 -18.89 -1.16
N MET A 29 11.62 -17.97 -0.19
CA MET A 29 12.30 -16.67 -0.23
C MET A 29 13.15 -16.48 1.02
N SER A 30 14.30 -15.82 0.88
CA SER A 30 15.09 -15.45 2.07
C SER A 30 14.47 -14.26 2.77
N ARG A 31 14.60 -14.19 4.11
CA ARG A 31 14.26 -13.00 4.90
C ARG A 31 14.84 -11.69 4.34
N LYS A 32 16.08 -11.71 3.83
CA LYS A 32 16.68 -10.53 3.18
C LYS A 32 15.90 -10.13 1.92
N THR A 33 15.48 -11.11 1.11
CA THR A 33 14.66 -10.86 -0.08
C THR A 33 13.30 -10.26 0.29
N LEU A 34 12.65 -10.81 1.31
CA LEU A 34 11.38 -10.30 1.82
C LEU A 34 11.53 -8.87 2.34
N TRP A 35 12.56 -8.60 3.14
CA TRP A 35 12.88 -7.24 3.59
C TRP A 35 13.13 -6.29 2.40
N ALA A 36 13.95 -6.69 1.43
CA ALA A 36 14.30 -5.85 0.29
C ALA A 36 13.09 -5.54 -0.61
N SER A 37 12.12 -6.45 -0.68
CA SER A 37 10.89 -6.25 -1.45
C SER A 37 10.09 -5.04 -0.97
N LEU A 38 10.00 -4.85 0.35
CA LEU A 38 9.22 -3.78 0.95
C LEU A 38 10.06 -2.55 1.33
N TYR A 39 11.33 -2.72 1.69
CA TYR A 39 12.18 -1.64 2.21
C TYR A 39 13.43 -1.34 1.38
N GLY A 40 14.01 -2.30 0.66
CA GLY A 40 15.35 -2.14 0.05
C GLY A 40 15.36 -1.24 -1.18
N THR A 41 16.37 -0.39 -1.36
CA THR A 41 16.46 0.53 -2.51
C THR A 41 16.45 -0.14 -3.89
N ASN A 42 15.66 0.39 -4.83
CA ASN A 42 15.72 0.02 -6.25
C ASN A 42 16.41 1.11 -7.10
N PRO A 43 17.18 0.76 -8.14
CA PRO A 43 17.73 1.74 -9.08
C PRO A 43 16.62 2.53 -9.80
N LYS A 44 16.82 3.84 -9.98
CA LYS A 44 15.91 4.69 -10.79
C LYS A 44 15.70 4.18 -12.21
N SER A 45 16.71 3.53 -12.80
CA SER A 45 16.65 2.96 -14.15
C SER A 45 15.61 1.87 -14.32
N ILE A 46 15.19 1.21 -13.22
CA ILE A 46 14.13 0.19 -13.23
C ILE A 46 12.85 0.69 -12.55
N GLY A 47 12.72 2.01 -12.37
CA GLY A 47 11.55 2.62 -11.73
C GLY A 47 11.64 2.77 -10.22
N GLY A 48 12.83 2.64 -9.62
CA GLY A 48 13.04 2.92 -8.20
C GLY A 48 12.83 4.40 -7.84
N GLY A 49 12.47 4.66 -6.58
CA GLY A 49 12.11 5.99 -6.09
C GLY A 49 12.16 6.07 -4.57
N PRO A 50 12.00 7.25 -3.95
CA PRO A 50 12.21 7.42 -2.52
C PRO A 50 11.23 6.63 -1.62
N ASN A 51 10.11 6.16 -2.18
CA ASN A 51 9.08 5.40 -1.47
C ASN A 51 8.84 4.07 -2.19
N LYS A 52 8.70 2.99 -1.42
CA LYS A 52 8.31 1.66 -1.91
C LYS A 52 6.81 1.49 -2.02
N ASN A 53 6.09 2.04 -1.05
CA ASN A 53 4.64 2.00 -1.01
C ASN A 53 4.08 3.23 -0.29
N THR A 54 2.87 3.65 -0.65
CA THR A 54 2.13 4.72 0.02
C THR A 54 0.78 4.19 0.43
N TYR A 55 0.40 4.43 1.67
CA TYR A 55 -0.85 3.93 2.24
C TYR A 55 -1.85 5.07 2.34
N ASP A 56 -2.74 5.17 1.35
CA ASP A 56 -3.81 6.18 1.36
C ASP A 56 -4.92 5.83 2.37
N PHE A 57 -5.18 4.55 2.66
CA PHE A 57 -6.20 4.07 3.62
C PHE A 57 -7.67 4.48 3.36
N ILE A 58 -7.95 5.42 2.44
CA ILE A 58 -9.27 5.84 1.98
C ILE A 58 -9.29 5.96 0.45
N PHE A 59 -10.48 6.09 -0.14
CA PHE A 59 -10.62 6.44 -1.55
C PHE A 59 -10.50 7.97 -1.71
N ASN A 60 -9.28 8.44 -1.90
CA ASN A 60 -9.00 9.84 -2.24
C ASN A 60 -9.37 10.15 -3.71
N ASP A 61 -9.21 11.40 -4.13
CA ASP A 61 -9.55 11.84 -5.48
C ASP A 61 -8.78 11.07 -6.56
N THR A 62 -7.52 10.71 -6.29
CA THR A 62 -6.70 9.90 -7.19
C THR A 62 -7.28 8.50 -7.36
N ALA A 63 -7.59 7.81 -6.26
CA ALA A 63 -8.20 6.49 -6.26
C ALA A 63 -9.57 6.49 -6.97
N MET A 64 -10.40 7.50 -6.70
CA MET A 64 -11.69 7.67 -7.37
C MET A 64 -11.54 7.96 -8.87
N GLY A 65 -10.51 8.71 -9.25
CA GLY A 65 -10.13 8.93 -10.65
C GLY A 65 -9.77 7.63 -11.36
N LEU A 66 -8.99 6.76 -10.72
CA LEU A 66 -8.62 5.45 -11.24
C LEU A 66 -9.83 4.51 -11.38
N VAL A 67 -10.70 4.47 -10.37
CA VAL A 67 -11.96 3.72 -10.42
C VAL A 67 -12.80 4.15 -11.62
N LYS A 68 -12.95 5.45 -11.83
CA LYS A 68 -13.71 6.00 -12.96
C LYS A 68 -13.09 5.58 -14.29
N ALA A 69 -11.78 5.75 -14.44
CA ALA A 69 -11.08 5.36 -15.66
C ALA A 69 -11.20 3.85 -15.96
N ALA A 70 -11.02 3.01 -14.93
CA ALA A 70 -11.13 1.56 -15.06
C ALA A 70 -12.54 1.12 -15.45
N THR A 71 -13.58 1.71 -14.85
CA THR A 71 -14.98 1.37 -15.15
C THR A 71 -15.35 1.75 -16.59
N ILE A 72 -14.92 2.94 -17.05
CA ILE A 72 -15.08 3.36 -18.45
C ILE A 72 -14.38 2.38 -19.40
N PHE A 73 -13.14 2.02 -19.10
CA PHE A 73 -12.37 1.07 -19.91
C PHE A 73 -13.04 -0.30 -20.00
N LEU A 74 -13.46 -0.86 -18.86
CA LEU A 74 -14.12 -2.17 -18.80
C LEU A 74 -15.49 -2.16 -19.50
N ASN A 75 -16.24 -1.06 -19.42
CA ASN A 75 -17.50 -0.91 -20.15
C ASN A 75 -17.26 -0.87 -21.65
N GLY A 76 -16.23 -0.14 -22.12
CA GLY A 76 -15.83 -0.13 -23.52
C GLY A 76 -15.45 -1.52 -24.06
N ARG A 77 -14.90 -2.38 -23.19
CA ARG A 77 -14.62 -3.80 -23.48
C ARG A 77 -15.83 -4.73 -23.28
N LYS A 78 -17.01 -4.19 -22.93
CA LYS A 78 -18.24 -4.93 -22.65
C LYS A 78 -18.11 -5.94 -21.50
N VAL A 79 -17.17 -5.75 -20.58
CA VAL A 79 -16.99 -6.58 -19.38
C VAL A 79 -17.98 -6.20 -18.29
N VAL A 80 -18.31 -4.90 -18.18
CA VAL A 80 -19.31 -4.38 -17.25
C VAL A 80 -20.43 -3.64 -18.01
N PRO A 81 -21.67 -3.69 -17.52
CA PRO A 81 -22.82 -3.14 -18.25
C PRO A 81 -22.87 -1.61 -18.25
N ASN A 82 -22.29 -0.95 -17.24
CA ASN A 82 -22.34 0.51 -17.09
C ASN A 82 -20.93 1.10 -16.95
N PRO A 83 -20.67 2.31 -17.48
CA PRO A 83 -19.39 3.01 -17.37
C PRO A 83 -19.19 3.71 -16.01
N VAL A 84 -20.19 3.65 -15.13
CA VAL A 84 -20.18 4.25 -13.79
C VAL A 84 -20.61 3.19 -12.79
N LEU A 85 -19.89 3.08 -11.67
CA LEU A 85 -20.28 2.21 -10.56
C LEU A 85 -21.55 2.72 -9.89
N ARG A 86 -22.27 1.83 -9.19
CA ARG A 86 -23.39 2.27 -8.34
C ARG A 86 -22.85 3.11 -7.19
N SER A 87 -23.65 4.06 -6.71
CA SER A 87 -23.24 5.03 -5.67
C SER A 87 -22.77 4.40 -4.37
N ASP A 88 -23.23 3.18 -4.06
CA ASP A 88 -22.92 2.38 -2.88
C ASP A 88 -21.75 1.39 -3.09
N SER A 89 -21.15 1.35 -4.28
CA SER A 89 -20.11 0.36 -4.61
C SER A 89 -18.76 0.64 -3.94
N ILE A 90 -18.56 1.87 -3.45
CA ILE A 90 -17.39 2.27 -2.69
C ILE A 90 -17.86 2.86 -1.37
N TRP A 91 -17.46 2.24 -0.28
CA TRP A 91 -17.81 2.67 1.06
C TRP A 91 -16.55 2.78 1.91
N ASP A 92 -16.04 4.00 2.06
CA ASP A 92 -14.85 4.28 2.89
C ASP A 92 -15.18 5.10 4.15
N ALA A 93 -16.47 5.30 4.47
CA ALA A 93 -16.90 6.09 5.63
C ALA A 93 -16.31 5.54 6.94
N VAL A 94 -16.29 4.21 7.11
CA VAL A 94 -15.66 3.57 8.29
C VAL A 94 -14.17 3.89 8.37
N ALA A 95 -13.44 3.86 7.25
CA ALA A 95 -12.02 4.18 7.23
C ALA A 95 -11.78 5.67 7.58
N ARG A 96 -12.60 6.57 7.05
CA ARG A 96 -12.55 8.01 7.37
C ARG A 96 -12.84 8.27 8.85
N ASP A 97 -13.86 7.62 9.42
CA ASP A 97 -14.21 7.74 10.84
C ASP A 97 -13.08 7.24 11.74
N VAL A 98 -12.45 6.11 11.38
CA VAL A 98 -11.30 5.58 12.11
C VAL A 98 -10.11 6.53 12.05
N LEU A 99 -9.78 7.10 10.87
CA LEU A 99 -8.70 8.08 10.77
C LEU A 99 -8.98 9.32 11.63
N LYS A 100 -10.20 9.84 11.57
CA LYS A 100 -10.63 10.98 12.40
C LYS A 100 -10.51 10.67 13.89
N ALA A 101 -11.01 9.52 14.34
CA ALA A 101 -10.93 9.09 15.73
C ALA A 101 -9.49 8.92 16.23
N ARG A 102 -8.56 8.60 15.32
CA ARG A 102 -7.13 8.41 15.59
C ARG A 102 -6.30 9.69 15.39
N GLY A 103 -6.91 10.79 14.96
CA GLY A 103 -6.19 12.03 14.65
C GLY A 103 -5.24 11.92 13.45
N LEU A 104 -5.52 11.02 12.51
CA LEU A 104 -4.71 10.74 11.34
C LEU A 104 -5.36 11.31 10.07
N SER A 105 -4.53 11.57 9.05
CA SER A 105 -4.96 11.93 7.70
C SER A 105 -4.53 10.87 6.69
N SER A 106 -5.15 10.89 5.51
CA SER A 106 -4.72 10.12 4.35
C SER A 106 -3.85 10.98 3.43
N PRO A 107 -2.73 10.45 2.89
CA PRO A 107 -2.12 9.16 3.23
C PRO A 107 -1.66 9.09 4.68
N ILE A 108 -1.76 7.91 5.28
CA ILE A 108 -1.25 7.68 6.65
C ILE A 108 0.28 7.62 6.68
N GLY A 109 0.90 7.37 5.52
CA GLY A 109 2.35 7.40 5.36
C GLY A 109 2.83 6.61 4.15
N SER A 110 4.14 6.47 4.04
CA SER A 110 4.81 5.68 3.00
C SER A 110 5.96 4.89 3.60
N VAL A 111 6.19 3.68 3.08
CA VAL A 111 7.44 2.96 3.35
C VAL A 111 8.54 3.62 2.54
N LYS A 112 9.52 4.18 3.24
CA LYS A 112 10.71 4.77 2.61
C LYS A 112 11.70 3.68 2.23
N GLU A 113 12.41 3.91 1.13
CA GLU A 113 13.53 3.05 0.77
C GLU A 113 14.67 3.17 1.80
N LEU A 114 15.28 2.03 2.10
CA LEU A 114 16.44 1.87 2.97
C LEU A 114 17.58 1.24 2.18
N PRO A 115 18.84 1.69 2.41
CA PRO A 115 19.99 1.04 1.81
C PRO A 115 20.15 -0.38 2.36
N ASP A 116 20.80 -1.27 1.59
CA ASP A 116 21.09 -2.65 2.01
C ASP A 116 21.78 -2.76 3.38
N SER A 117 22.58 -1.76 3.76
CA SER A 117 23.24 -1.68 5.06
C SER A 117 22.29 -1.52 6.25
N ALA A 118 21.03 -1.16 6.01
CA ALA A 118 20.00 -1.06 7.03
C ALA A 118 19.37 -2.42 7.39
N TYR A 119 19.58 -3.45 6.57
CA TYR A 119 19.11 -4.80 6.88
C TYR A 119 19.83 -5.36 8.11
N LYS A 120 19.06 -5.71 9.13
CA LYS A 120 19.54 -6.40 10.33
C LYS A 120 19.00 -7.82 10.30
N LYS A 121 19.92 -8.79 10.45
CA LYS A 121 19.60 -10.21 10.55
C LYS A 121 18.84 -10.51 11.84
#